data_AF-A0A1W1DD93-F1
#
_entry.id   AF-A0A1W1DD93-F1
#
_cell.length_a   1.000
_cell.length_b   1.000
_cell.length_c   1.000
_cell.angle_alpha   90.00
_cell.angle_beta   90.00
_cell.angle_gamma   90.00
#
_symmetry.space_group_name_H-M   'P 1'
#
loop_
_entity.id
_entity.type
_entity.pdbx_description
1 polymer ?
#
loop_
_entity_poly.entity_id
_entity_poly.type
_entity_poly.pdbx_seq_one_letter_code
_entity_poly.pdbx_strand_id
1 'polypeptide(L)'
;MTMAWGLEARVPFMDYQLVEHALSMPPSLKMAEEGKHPLKQISRGLLPDSVIDRKKGYFPMPALKYVRGEFLDFMADILNSTQCINRGVYNQDFVQKVINQPENYMTVLNGSRLWHLALLEYWLQTNIDE
;
A
#
# COMPACT_ATOMS: atom_id res chain seq x y z
N MET A 1 13.21 2.66 -6.24
CA MET A 1 12.49 3.83 -6.81
C MET A 1 13.37 5.08 -6.85
N THR A 2 13.79 5.68 -5.73
CA THR A 2 14.52 6.97 -5.78
C THR A 2 15.88 6.89 -6.49
N MET A 3 16.69 5.84 -6.24
CA MET A 3 17.99 5.67 -6.89
C MET A 3 17.91 5.43 -8.40
N ALA A 4 16.79 4.88 -8.90
CA ALA A 4 16.56 4.75 -10.35
C ALA A 4 16.48 6.12 -11.04
N TRP A 5 16.27 7.20 -10.27
CA TRP A 5 16.25 8.59 -10.71
C TRP A 5 17.42 9.41 -10.11
N GLY A 6 18.48 8.74 -9.64
CA GLY A 6 19.65 9.42 -9.06
C GLY A 6 19.39 10.14 -7.73
N LEU A 7 18.29 9.80 -7.02
CA LEU A 7 17.91 10.43 -5.76
C LEU A 7 18.20 9.51 -4.56
N GLU A 8 19.02 9.99 -3.62
CA GLU A 8 19.26 9.33 -2.34
C GLU A 8 18.10 9.60 -1.37
N ALA A 9 17.37 8.56 -0.97
CA ALA A 9 16.37 8.65 0.08
C ALA A 9 16.99 8.34 1.44
N ARG A 10 16.88 9.26 2.39
CA ARG A 10 17.27 9.03 3.79
C ARG A 10 16.05 8.77 4.65
N VAL A 11 16.19 7.85 5.61
CA VAL A 11 15.14 7.40 6.52
C VAL A 11 15.56 7.62 7.98
N PRO A 12 15.54 8.85 8.51
CA PRO A 12 16.10 9.18 9.83
C PRO A 12 15.53 8.35 10.99
N PHE A 13 14.26 7.93 10.90
CA PHE A 13 13.63 7.08 11.92
C PHE A 13 14.19 5.65 11.97
N MET A 14 14.99 5.23 10.98
CA MET A 14 15.69 3.94 10.96
C MET A 14 17.15 4.04 11.45
N ASP A 15 17.56 5.18 12.01
CA ASP A 15 18.84 5.25 12.71
C ASP A 15 18.89 4.22 13.85
N TYR A 16 20.00 3.47 13.92
CA TYR A 16 20.09 2.32 14.83
C TYR A 16 20.06 2.75 16.30
N GLN A 17 20.62 3.91 16.66
CA GLN A 17 20.63 4.40 18.04
C GLN A 17 19.21 4.80 18.46
N LEU A 18 18.47 5.45 17.56
CA LEU A 18 17.07 5.78 17.79
C LEU A 18 16.20 4.52 17.95
N VAL A 19 16.41 3.52 17.10
CA VAL A 19 15.66 2.26 17.15
C VAL A 19 15.96 1.50 18.44
N GLU A 20 17.23 1.34 18.82
CA GLU A 20 17.63 0.69 20.08
C GLU A 20 17.00 1.39 21.29
N HIS A 21 17.04 2.72 21.32
CA HIS A 21 16.43 3.50 22.38
C HIS A 21 14.91 3.30 22.43
N ALA A 22 14.22 3.40 21.30
CA ALA A 22 12.77 3.17 21.22
C ALA A 22 12.38 1.73 21.61
N LEU A 23 13.22 0.73 21.33
CA LEU A 23 13.00 -0.65 21.72
C LEU A 23 13.16 -0.86 23.23
N SER A 24 14.08 -0.15 23.89
CA SER A 24 14.24 -0.19 25.36
C SER A 24 13.08 0.43 26.15
N MET A 25 12.24 1.25 25.51
CA MET A 25 11.11 1.90 26.18
C MET A 25 10.02 0.90 26.59
N PRO A 26 9.39 1.08 27.77
CA PRO A 26 8.23 0.30 28.18
C PRO A 26 7.14 0.32 27.09
N PRO A 27 6.56 -0.84 26.72
CA PRO A 27 5.51 -0.89 25.70
C PRO A 27 4.29 0.00 26.02
N SER A 28 3.92 0.10 27.30
CA SER A 28 2.82 0.95 27.76
C SER A 28 3.04 2.42 27.39
N LEU A 29 4.27 2.91 27.47
CA LEU A 29 4.61 4.28 27.09
C LEU A 29 4.45 4.50 25.59
N LYS A 30 4.87 3.54 24.76
CA LYS A 30 4.73 3.63 23.29
C LYS A 30 3.28 3.56 22.81
N MET A 31 2.43 2.87 23.57
CA MET A 31 1.03 2.59 23.25
C MET A 31 0.03 3.57 23.88
N ALA A 32 0.46 4.41 24.83
CA ALA A 32 -0.35 5.48 25.37
C ALA A 32 -0.90 6.40 24.26
N GLU A 33 -2.06 7.02 24.51
CA GLU A 33 -2.68 8.01 23.60
C GLU A 33 -2.77 7.55 22.13
N GLU A 34 -3.25 6.30 21.93
CA GLU A 34 -3.41 5.67 20.61
C GLU A 34 -2.08 5.43 19.85
N GLY A 35 -0.97 5.41 20.58
CA GLY A 35 0.35 5.09 20.07
C GLY A 35 1.18 6.31 19.66
N LYS A 36 2.48 6.07 19.47
CA LYS A 36 3.49 7.10 19.15
C LYS A 36 3.60 8.20 20.22
N HIS A 37 3.18 7.93 21.45
CA HIS A 37 3.10 8.94 22.50
C HIS A 37 4.42 9.68 22.77
N PRO A 38 5.59 9.01 22.93
CA PRO A 38 6.86 9.74 23.09
C PRO A 38 7.14 10.70 21.95
N LEU A 39 6.90 10.29 20.71
CA LEU A 39 7.08 11.13 19.52
C LEU A 39 6.12 12.33 19.51
N LYS A 40 4.85 12.13 19.90
CA LYS A 40 3.88 13.23 20.03
C LYS A 40 4.34 14.23 21.07
N GLN A 41 4.76 13.76 22.25
CA GLN A 41 5.17 14.61 23.37
C GLN A 41 6.40 15.46 23.03
N ILE A 42 7.47 14.87 22.48
CA ILE A 42 8.67 15.63 22.09
C ILE A 42 8.42 16.61 20.94
N SER A 43 7.34 16.42 20.16
CA SER A 43 6.99 17.30 19.05
C SER A 43 6.16 18.52 19.49
N ARG A 44 5.61 18.52 20.71
CA ARG A 44 4.84 19.66 21.23
C ARG A 44 5.75 20.88 21.35
N GLY A 45 5.26 22.02 20.89
CA GLY A 45 6.05 23.26 20.80
C GLY A 45 6.96 23.35 19.57
N LEU A 46 7.18 22.26 18.84
CA LEU A 46 7.89 22.26 17.54
C LEU A 46 6.92 22.30 16.35
N LEU A 47 5.76 21.66 16.49
CA LEU A 47 4.72 21.59 15.46
C LEU A 47 3.36 22.00 16.05
N PRO A 48 2.43 22.50 15.21
CA PRO A 48 1.06 22.76 15.66
C PRO A 48 0.40 21.48 16.18
N ASP A 49 -0.37 21.62 17.28
CA ASP A 49 -1.07 20.49 17.91
C ASP A 49 -2.01 19.77 16.93
N SER A 50 -2.62 20.51 16.00
CA SER A 50 -3.48 19.94 14.95
C SER A 50 -2.75 18.93 14.03
N VAL A 51 -1.43 19.06 13.86
CA VAL A 51 -0.61 18.10 13.09
C VAL A 51 -0.28 16.88 13.93
N ILE A 52 0.01 17.09 15.22
CA ILE A 52 0.41 16.04 16.17
C ILE A 52 -0.78 15.14 16.53
N ASP A 53 -1.95 15.75 16.74
CA ASP A 53 -3.20 15.09 17.12
C ASP A 53 -4.01 14.56 15.94
N ARG A 54 -3.52 14.79 14.71
CA ARG A 54 -4.17 14.25 13.52
C ARG A 54 -4.19 12.73 13.58
N LYS A 55 -5.38 12.15 13.42
CA LYS A 55 -5.57 10.71 13.31
C LYS A 55 -4.68 10.15 12.18
N LYS A 56 -4.16 8.94 12.40
CA LYS A 56 -3.34 8.23 11.39
C LYS A 56 -4.12 8.12 10.08
N GLY A 57 -3.67 8.86 9.08
CA GLY A 57 -4.16 8.74 7.71
C GLY A 57 -3.41 7.63 6.96
N TYR A 58 -4.09 6.98 6.03
CA TYR A 58 -3.42 6.19 5.01
C TYR A 58 -2.78 7.12 3.97
N PHE A 59 -1.85 6.59 3.20
CA PHE A 59 -1.28 7.28 2.05
C PHE A 59 -2.09 6.86 0.81
N PRO A 60 -3.04 7.69 0.32
CA PRO A 60 -3.84 7.31 -0.83
C PRO A 60 -2.94 7.22 -2.07
N MET A 61 -3.07 6.12 -2.81
CA MET A 61 -2.56 6.02 -4.19
C MET A 61 -3.78 5.96 -5.12
N PRO A 62 -4.30 7.12 -5.58
CA PRO A 62 -5.54 7.16 -6.38
C PRO A 62 -5.49 6.26 -7.61
N ALA A 63 -4.34 6.17 -8.28
CA ALA A 63 -4.16 5.30 -9.44
C ALA A 63 -4.42 3.81 -9.15
N LEU A 64 -4.11 3.34 -7.94
CA LEU A 64 -4.37 1.95 -7.53
C LEU A 64 -5.83 1.74 -7.09
N LYS A 65 -6.50 2.82 -6.64
CA LYS A 65 -7.86 2.75 -6.09
C LYS A 65 -8.94 2.98 -7.14
N TYR A 66 -8.74 3.98 -7.98
CA TYR A 66 -9.64 4.43 -9.04
C TYR A 66 -8.97 4.15 -10.39
N VAL A 67 -8.89 2.87 -10.73
CA VAL A 67 -8.19 2.39 -11.92
C VAL A 67 -8.97 2.80 -13.18
N ARG A 68 -8.28 3.46 -14.12
CA ARG A 68 -8.83 4.07 -15.35
C ARG A 68 -7.74 4.13 -16.44
N GLY A 69 -8.17 4.26 -17.69
CA GLY A 69 -7.28 4.52 -18.84
C GLY A 69 -6.23 3.41 -19.04
N GLU A 70 -5.04 3.79 -19.49
CA GLU A 70 -3.95 2.85 -19.80
C GLU A 70 -3.60 1.90 -18.64
N PHE A 71 -3.80 2.35 -17.40
CA PHE A 71 -3.52 1.51 -16.23
C PHE A 71 -4.61 0.44 -15.99
N LEU A 72 -5.87 0.71 -16.41
CA LEU A 72 -6.91 -0.31 -16.46
C LEU A 72 -6.59 -1.34 -17.54
N ASP A 73 -6.20 -0.87 -18.73
CA ASP A 73 -5.87 -1.73 -19.86
C ASP A 73 -4.71 -2.66 -19.51
N PHE A 74 -3.65 -2.11 -18.90
CA PHE A 74 -2.52 -2.90 -18.38
C PHE A 74 -2.95 -4.01 -17.41
N MET A 75 -3.82 -3.71 -16.44
CA MET A 75 -4.33 -4.72 -15.52
C MET A 75 -5.23 -5.76 -16.21
N ALA A 76 -6.03 -5.32 -17.17
CA ALA A 76 -6.88 -6.20 -17.95
C ALA A 76 -6.04 -7.16 -18.80
N ASP A 77 -4.97 -6.69 -19.42
CA ASP A 77 -4.05 -7.51 -20.23
C ASP A 77 -3.39 -8.60 -19.39
N ILE A 78 -2.94 -8.26 -18.17
CA ILE A 78 -2.39 -9.24 -17.22
C ILE A 78 -3.42 -10.33 -16.92
N LEU A 79 -4.67 -9.95 -16.64
CA LEU A 79 -5.72 -10.85 -16.19
C LEU A 79 -6.37 -11.65 -17.32
N ASN A 80 -6.31 -11.15 -18.55
CA ASN A 80 -6.79 -11.82 -19.76
C ASN A 80 -5.69 -12.58 -20.49
N SER A 81 -4.47 -12.61 -19.94
CA SER A 81 -3.35 -13.33 -20.54
C SER A 81 -3.63 -14.84 -20.62
N THR A 82 -3.01 -15.50 -21.59
CA THR A 82 -3.10 -16.96 -21.71
C THR A 82 -2.52 -17.66 -20.48
N GLN A 83 -1.48 -17.09 -19.86
CA GLN A 83 -0.90 -17.57 -18.61
C GLN A 83 -1.94 -17.57 -17.48
N CYS A 84 -2.62 -16.44 -17.28
CA CYS A 84 -3.65 -16.28 -16.25
C CYS A 84 -4.82 -17.26 -16.46
N ILE A 85 -5.32 -17.36 -17.70
CA ILE A 85 -6.45 -18.24 -18.05
C ILE A 85 -6.09 -19.70 -17.81
N ASN A 86 -4.94 -20.15 -18.32
CA ASN A 86 -4.50 -21.54 -18.19
C ASN A 86 -4.17 -21.91 -16.75
N ARG A 87 -3.80 -20.94 -15.92
CA ARG A 87 -3.53 -21.17 -14.48
C ARG A 87 -4.75 -21.68 -13.74
N GLY A 88 -5.97 -21.31 -14.17
CA GLY A 88 -7.22 -21.80 -13.59
C GLY A 88 -7.48 -21.36 -12.13
N VAL A 89 -6.73 -20.37 -11.62
CA VAL A 89 -6.89 -19.84 -10.25
C VAL A 89 -8.07 -18.88 -10.15
N TYR A 90 -8.39 -18.17 -11.23
CA TYR A 90 -9.40 -17.12 -11.24
C TYR A 90 -10.71 -17.60 -11.86
N ASN A 91 -11.83 -17.14 -11.28
CA ASN A 91 -13.12 -17.21 -11.95
C ASN A 91 -13.18 -16.11 -13.03
N GLN A 92 -13.11 -16.51 -14.29
CA GLN A 92 -13.00 -15.58 -15.43
C GLN A 92 -14.24 -14.68 -15.58
N ASP A 93 -15.43 -15.22 -15.33
CA ASP A 93 -16.66 -14.42 -15.36
C ASP A 93 -16.64 -13.30 -14.30
N PHE A 94 -16.10 -13.59 -13.12
CA PHE A 94 -15.94 -12.60 -12.06
C PHE A 94 -14.85 -11.58 -12.40
N VAL A 95 -13.71 -12.03 -12.93
CA VAL A 95 -12.63 -11.15 -13.39
C VAL A 95 -13.15 -10.14 -14.42
N GLN A 96 -13.91 -10.59 -15.42
CA GLN A 96 -14.45 -9.69 -16.44
C GLN A 96 -15.43 -8.66 -15.86
N LYS A 97 -16.26 -9.05 -14.87
CA LYS A 97 -17.13 -8.10 -14.16
C LYS A 97 -16.32 -7.04 -13.42
N VAL A 98 -15.24 -7.45 -12.76
CA VAL A 98 -14.35 -6.53 -12.03
C VAL A 98 -13.60 -5.59 -12.98
N ILE A 99 -13.11 -6.08 -14.11
CA ILE A 99 -12.46 -5.24 -15.14
C ILE A 99 -13.43 -4.20 -15.70
N ASN A 100 -14.65 -4.61 -16.04
CA ASN A 100 -15.64 -3.74 -16.68
C ASN A 100 -16.18 -2.66 -15.73
N GLN A 101 -16.24 -2.94 -14.42
CA GLN A 101 -16.80 -2.01 -13.43
C GLN A 101 -15.97 -1.99 -12.13
N PRO A 102 -14.69 -1.57 -12.15
CA PRO A 102 -13.78 -1.77 -11.02
C PRO A 102 -14.27 -1.15 -9.71
N GLU A 103 -14.93 0.00 -9.78
CA GLU A 103 -15.45 0.73 -8.62
C GLU A 103 -16.66 0.08 -7.97
N ASN A 104 -17.38 -0.79 -8.69
CA ASN A 104 -18.48 -1.57 -8.13
C ASN A 104 -17.96 -2.78 -7.32
N TYR A 105 -16.67 -3.10 -7.44
CA TYR A 105 -16.04 -4.26 -6.83
C TYR A 105 -14.89 -3.87 -5.90
N MET A 106 -15.18 -3.03 -4.92
CA MET A 106 -14.21 -2.66 -3.88
C MET A 106 -14.14 -3.71 -2.75
N THR A 107 -13.05 -3.72 -2.01
CA THR A 107 -12.94 -4.48 -0.76
C THR A 107 -13.75 -3.82 0.35
N VAL A 108 -13.95 -4.52 1.47
CA VAL A 108 -14.63 -3.97 2.67
C VAL A 108 -13.90 -2.72 3.20
N LEU A 109 -12.58 -2.66 3.03
CA LEU A 109 -11.75 -1.51 3.40
C LEU A 109 -11.63 -0.45 2.28
N ASN A 110 -12.49 -0.53 1.27
CA ASN A 110 -12.52 0.40 0.14
C ASN A 110 -11.21 0.44 -0.68
N GLY A 111 -10.58 -0.72 -0.87
CA GLY A 111 -9.46 -0.94 -1.79
C GLY A 111 -9.91 -1.57 -3.10
N SER A 112 -9.15 -1.38 -4.18
CA SER A 112 -9.47 -1.94 -5.50
C SER A 112 -9.24 -3.44 -5.51
N ARG A 113 -10.28 -4.24 -5.81
CA ARG A 113 -10.09 -5.69 -6.04
C ARG A 113 -9.34 -5.95 -7.33
N LEU A 114 -9.61 -5.15 -8.37
CA LEU A 114 -8.91 -5.27 -9.64
C LEU A 114 -7.38 -5.20 -9.45
N TRP A 115 -6.92 -4.23 -8.64
CA TRP A 115 -5.50 -4.11 -8.30
C TRP A 115 -4.95 -5.37 -7.65
N HIS A 116 -5.65 -5.95 -6.67
CA HIS A 116 -5.18 -7.14 -5.98
C HIS A 116 -5.09 -8.36 -6.91
N LEU A 117 -6.08 -8.53 -7.79
CA LEU A 117 -6.09 -9.61 -8.78
C LEU A 117 -4.91 -9.44 -9.76
N ALA A 118 -4.79 -8.26 -10.37
CA ALA A 118 -3.75 -7.98 -11.34
C ALA A 118 -2.35 -8.02 -10.72
N LEU A 119 -2.16 -7.52 -9.50
CA LEU A 119 -0.88 -7.55 -8.80
C LEU A 119 -0.41 -8.99 -8.54
N LEU A 120 -1.32 -9.84 -8.04
CA LEU A 120 -0.98 -11.24 -7.80
C LEU A 120 -0.62 -11.94 -9.09
N GLU A 121 -1.44 -11.79 -10.12
CA GLU A 121 -1.18 -12.44 -11.41
C GLU A 121 0.09 -11.93 -12.07
N TYR A 122 0.35 -10.63 -12.02
CA TYR A 122 1.59 -10.04 -12.54
C TYR A 122 2.82 -10.60 -11.83
N TRP A 123 2.73 -10.76 -10.50
CA TRP A 123 3.81 -11.40 -9.73
C TRP A 123 4.01 -12.86 -10.15
N LEU A 124 2.93 -13.62 -10.37
CA LEU A 124 3.01 -15.01 -10.84
C LEU A 124 3.66 -15.10 -12.23
N GLN A 125 3.24 -14.26 -13.17
CA GLN A 125 3.83 -14.21 -14.52
C GLN A 125 5.32 -13.85 -14.47
N THR A 126 5.72 -12.94 -13.60
CA THR A 126 7.12 -12.44 -13.52
C THR A 126 8.05 -13.38 -12.75
N ASN A 127 7.54 -14.18 -11.80
CA ASN A 127 8.40 -14.92 -10.86
C ASN A 127 8.18 -16.44 -10.87
N ILE A 128 7.12 -16.94 -11.50
CA ILE A 128 6.79 -18.37 -11.55
C ILE A 128 6.80 -18.91 -12.98
N ASP A 129 6.33 -18.12 -13.95
CA ASP A 129 6.28 -18.54 -15.35
C ASP A 129 7.59 -18.24 -16.11
N GLU A 130 8.37 -17.25 -15.63
CA GLU A 130 9.78 -17.02 -16.01
C GLU A 130 10.72 -17.95 -15.25
#